data_AF-A0A941RHB1-F1
#
_entry.id   AF-A0A941RHB1-F1
#
_cell.length_a   1.000
_cell.length_b   1.000
_cell.length_c   1.000
_cell.angle_alpha   90.00
_cell.angle_beta   90.00
_cell.angle_gamma   90.00
#
_symmetry.space_group_name_H-M   'P 1'
#
loop_
_entity.id
_entity.type
_entity.pdbx_description
1 polymer ?
#
loop_
_entity_poly.entity_id
_entity_poly.type
_entity_poly.pdbx_seq_one_letter_code
_entity_poly.pdbx_strand_id
1 'polypeptide(L)'
;MEIVLEEHEEDVPDSPSIKQWLTKGKVVLAELIGDKAILGAMHSNEEDTNTAYERVLNHEDIWNDAVEIIGRGYADERRHKIWLEVYPEDEE
;
A
#
# COMPACT_ATOMS: atom_id res chain seq x y z
N MET A 1 8.31 -2.76 10.49
CA MET A 1 7.04 -2.66 11.22
C MET A 1 6.98 -3.75 12.27
N GLU A 2 7.27 -5.00 11.90
CA GLU A 2 7.45 -6.13 12.83
C GLU A 2 8.35 -5.80 14.02
N ILE A 3 9.58 -5.30 13.78
CA ILE A 3 10.52 -4.87 14.84
C ILE A 3 9.90 -3.83 15.79
N VAL A 4 9.15 -2.86 15.25
CA VAL A 4 8.52 -1.80 16.06
C VAL A 4 7.38 -2.38 16.90
N LEU A 5 6.58 -3.30 16.35
CA LEU A 5 5.50 -3.94 17.10
C LEU A 5 6.05 -4.83 18.22
N GLU A 6 7.11 -5.60 17.94
CA GLU A 6 7.80 -6.42 18.95
C GLU A 6 8.40 -5.57 20.07
N GLU A 7 9.00 -4.41 19.76
CA GLU A 7 9.56 -3.48 20.76
C GLU A 7 8.50 -2.89 21.71
N HIS A 8 7.25 -2.77 21.25
CA HIS A 8 6.12 -2.29 22.05
C HIS A 8 5.23 -3.41 22.61
N GLU A 9 5.71 -4.67 22.55
CA GLU A 9 4.99 -5.86 23.02
C GLU A 9 3.59 -6.03 22.38
N GLU A 10 3.40 -5.50 21.17
CA GLU A 10 2.17 -5.63 20.39
C GLU A 10 2.24 -6.83 19.45
N ASP A 11 1.11 -7.49 19.25
CA ASP A 11 1.02 -8.63 18.36
C ASP A 11 1.26 -8.20 16.92
N VAL A 12 2.24 -8.82 16.27
CA VAL A 12 2.41 -8.69 14.83
C VAL A 12 1.19 -9.33 14.17
N PRO A 13 0.39 -8.60 13.39
CA PRO A 13 -0.80 -9.18 12.78
C PRO A 13 -0.39 -10.36 11.90
N ASP A 14 -1.03 -11.51 12.11
CA ASP A 14 -0.82 -12.69 11.29
C ASP A 14 -0.98 -12.34 9.80
N SER A 15 0.03 -12.74 9.02
CA SER A 15 0.11 -12.66 7.55
C SER A 15 -1.27 -12.70 6.86
N PRO A 16 -1.52 -11.91 5.80
CA PRO A 16 -2.86 -11.60 5.31
C PRO A 16 -3.75 -12.84 5.18
N SER A 17 -4.59 -13.04 6.20
CA SER A 17 -5.42 -14.23 6.33
C SER A 17 -6.44 -14.26 5.19
N ILE A 18 -6.41 -15.31 4.37
CA ILE A 18 -7.40 -15.66 3.32
C ILE A 18 -7.55 -14.64 2.17
N LYS A 19 -7.20 -13.37 2.37
CA LYS A 19 -7.31 -12.26 1.41
C LYS A 19 -6.32 -12.41 0.25
N GLN A 20 -5.18 -13.08 0.45
CA GLN A 20 -4.22 -13.34 -0.62
C GLN A 20 -4.83 -14.18 -1.78
N TRP A 21 -5.84 -15.02 -1.46
CA TRP A 21 -6.59 -15.78 -2.47
C TRP A 21 -7.58 -14.90 -3.25
N LEU A 22 -8.21 -13.94 -2.58
CA LEU A 22 -9.05 -12.92 -3.20
C LEU A 22 -8.24 -11.95 -4.09
N THR A 23 -7.01 -11.62 -3.69
CA THR A 23 -6.10 -10.80 -4.50
C THR A 23 -5.70 -11.53 -5.78
N LYS A 24 -5.36 -12.83 -5.70
CA LYS A 24 -5.13 -13.67 -6.90
C LYS A 24 -6.34 -13.75 -7.82
N GLY A 25 -7.55 -13.90 -7.27
CA GLY A 25 -8.79 -13.91 -8.06
C GLY A 25 -9.04 -12.59 -8.80
N LYS A 26 -8.74 -11.44 -8.17
CA LYS A 26 -8.85 -10.12 -8.80
C LYS A 26 -7.80 -9.87 -9.88
N VAL A 27 -6.56 -10.35 -9.72
CA VAL A 27 -5.51 -10.25 -10.75
C VAL A 27 -5.90 -11.00 -12.01
N VAL A 28 -6.44 -12.23 -11.88
CA VAL A 28 -6.93 -13.03 -13.02
C VAL A 28 -8.13 -12.35 -13.71
N LEU A 29 -9.00 -11.68 -12.95
CA LEU A 29 -10.10 -10.86 -13.50
C LEU A 29 -9.61 -9.57 -14.17
N ALA A 30 -8.51 -8.98 -13.70
CA ALA A 30 -7.94 -7.77 -14.26
C ALA A 30 -7.12 -8.05 -15.54
N GLU A 31 -6.47 -9.22 -15.63
CA GLU A 31 -5.90 -9.79 -16.87
C GLU A 31 -6.97 -9.98 -17.97
N LEU A 32 -8.25 -10.12 -17.60
CA LEU A 32 -9.39 -10.25 -18.53
C LEU A 32 -9.98 -8.90 -18.99
N ILE A 33 -9.65 -7.78 -18.33
CA ILE A 33 -10.24 -6.44 -18.57
C ILE A 33 -9.22 -5.48 -19.23
N GLY A 34 -7.92 -5.79 -19.16
CA GLY A 34 -6.83 -5.07 -19.83
C GLY A 34 -5.97 -4.25 -18.86
N ASP A 35 -4.75 -3.91 -19.30
CA ASP A 35 -3.71 -3.27 -18.48
C ASP A 35 -4.19 -1.99 -17.77
N LYS A 36 -5.09 -1.21 -18.40
CA LYS A 36 -5.68 0.00 -17.79
C LYS A 36 -6.50 -0.30 -16.53
N ALA A 37 -7.23 -1.42 -16.48
CA ALA A 37 -8.02 -1.78 -15.30
C ALA A 37 -7.13 -2.28 -14.15
N ILE A 38 -6.02 -2.96 -14.47
CA ILE A 38 -4.99 -3.34 -13.49
C ILE A 38 -4.35 -2.08 -12.90
N LEU A 39 -3.91 -1.15 -13.76
CA LEU A 39 -3.29 0.11 -13.32
C LEU A 39 -4.25 0.97 -12.49
N GLY A 40 -5.53 1.02 -12.86
CA GLY A 40 -6.56 1.71 -12.08
C GLY A 40 -6.79 1.08 -10.69
N ALA A 41 -6.79 -0.26 -10.60
CA ALA A 41 -6.89 -0.95 -9.32
C ALA A 41 -5.63 -0.73 -8.45
N MET A 42 -4.45 -0.69 -9.05
CA MET A 42 -3.20 -0.36 -8.36
C MET A 42 -3.24 1.08 -7.85
N HIS A 43 -3.63 2.04 -8.68
CA HIS A 43 -3.74 3.45 -8.28
C HIS A 43 -4.68 3.64 -7.10
N SER A 44 -5.86 3.02 -7.12
CA SER A 44 -6.80 3.04 -5.99
C SER A 44 -6.19 2.46 -4.70
N ASN A 45 -5.45 1.35 -4.78
CA ASN A 45 -4.76 0.79 -3.61
C ASN A 45 -3.69 1.75 -3.08
N GLU A 46 -2.95 2.42 -3.96
CA GLU A 46 -1.94 3.41 -3.58
C GLU A 46 -2.57 4.64 -2.91
N GLU A 47 -3.75 5.10 -3.36
CA GLU A 47 -4.48 6.19 -2.70
C GLU A 47 -4.92 5.83 -1.27
N ASP A 48 -5.48 4.63 -1.10
CA ASP A 48 -5.88 4.11 0.21
C ASP A 48 -4.67 3.98 1.15
N THR A 49 -3.56 3.47 0.63
CA THR A 49 -2.33 3.26 1.41
C THR A 49 -1.67 4.59 1.80
N ASN A 50 -1.59 5.56 0.88
CA ASN A 50 -1.13 6.92 1.18
C ASN A 50 -1.98 7.60 2.26
N THR A 51 -3.31 7.44 2.20
CA THR A 51 -4.23 7.98 3.21
C THR A 51 -4.02 7.31 4.57
N ALA A 52 -3.79 6.00 4.61
CA ALA A 52 -3.50 5.27 5.84
C ALA A 52 -2.18 5.75 6.49
N TYR A 53 -1.11 5.89 5.69
CA TYR A 53 0.16 6.44 6.16
C TYR A 53 0.02 7.86 6.71
N GLU A 54 -0.68 8.75 5.99
CA GLU A 54 -0.93 10.12 6.44
C GLU A 54 -1.68 10.15 7.77
N ARG A 55 -2.71 9.31 7.93
CA ARG A 55 -3.46 9.22 9.19
C ARG A 55 -2.60 8.76 10.35
N VAL A 56 -1.75 7.75 10.14
CA VAL A 56 -0.87 7.24 11.20
C VAL A 56 0.18 8.27 11.60
N LEU A 57 0.83 8.92 10.62
CA LEU A 57 1.85 9.95 10.88
C LEU A 57 1.31 11.19 11.60
N ASN A 58 0.01 11.48 11.45
CA ASN A 58 -0.66 12.58 12.14
C ASN A 58 -1.39 12.13 13.43
N HIS A 59 -1.30 10.86 13.81
CA HIS A 59 -1.94 10.36 15.02
C HIS A 59 -1.16 10.82 16.25
N GLU A 60 -1.84 11.34 17.27
CA GLU A 60 -1.20 11.91 18.47
C GLU A 60 -0.38 10.88 19.25
N ASP A 61 -0.84 9.62 19.26
CA ASP A 61 -0.19 8.50 19.94
C ASP A 61 0.86 7.75 19.09
N ILE A 62 1.33 8.32 17.97
CA ILE A 62 2.36 7.66 17.16
C ILE A 62 3.64 7.45 17.98
N TRP A 63 4.17 6.23 17.95
CA TRP A 63 5.46 5.95 18.57
C TRP A 63 6.60 6.59 17.77
N ASN A 64 7.51 7.24 18.49
CA ASN A 64 8.59 8.03 17.88
C ASN A 64 9.54 7.18 17.01
N ASP A 65 9.78 5.93 17.39
CA ASP A 65 10.57 4.94 16.65
C ASP A 65 9.86 4.45 15.37
N ALA A 66 8.53 4.47 15.36
CA ALA A 66 7.71 4.11 14.20
C ALA A 66 7.73 5.18 13.10
N VAL A 67 7.92 6.46 13.46
CA VAL A 67 7.84 7.60 12.53
C VAL A 67 8.78 7.43 11.33
N GLU A 68 10.02 7.00 11.56
CA GLU A 68 11.00 6.88 10.48
C GLU A 68 10.61 5.78 9.48
N ILE A 69 10.22 4.60 9.97
CA ILE A 69 9.88 3.46 9.11
C ILE A 69 8.55 3.69 8.37
N ILE A 70 7.57 4.30 9.04
CA ILE A 70 6.29 4.69 8.45
C ILE A 70 6.50 5.79 7.40
N GLY A 71 7.34 6.78 7.70
CA GLY A 71 7.66 7.86 6.77
C GLY A 71 8.39 7.38 5.51
N ARG A 72 9.27 6.39 5.63
CA ARG A 72 9.92 5.75 4.48
C ARG A 72 8.92 5.01 3.59
N GLY A 73 8.00 4.24 4.19
CA GLY A 73 6.93 3.57 3.46
C GLY A 73 6.02 4.58 2.74
N TYR A 74 5.60 5.63 3.43
CA TYR A 74 4.80 6.70 2.84
C TYR A 74 5.47 7.35 1.62
N ALA A 75 6.79 7.62 1.70
CA ALA A 75 7.53 8.18 0.58
C ALA A 75 7.64 7.23 -0.64
N ASP A 76 7.61 5.92 -0.41
CA ASP A 76 7.61 4.91 -1.47
C ASP A 76 6.27 4.86 -2.20
N GLU A 77 5.15 4.78 -1.47
CA GLU A 77 3.81 4.76 -2.08
C GLU A 77 3.47 6.05 -2.82
N ARG A 78 4.01 7.20 -2.38
CA ARG A 78 3.90 8.44 -3.15
C ARG A 78 4.65 8.37 -4.48
N ARG A 79 5.81 7.70 -4.52
CA ARG A 79 6.56 7.48 -5.77
C ARG A 79 5.81 6.51 -6.68
N HIS A 80 5.22 5.44 -6.13
CA HIS A 80 4.39 4.50 -6.89
C HIS A 80 3.15 5.18 -7.49
N LYS A 81 2.44 6.00 -6.71
CA LYS A 81 1.31 6.79 -7.19
C LYS A 81 1.70 7.71 -8.35
N ILE A 82 2.79 8.47 -8.20
CA ILE A 82 3.29 9.33 -9.27
C ILE A 82 3.60 8.50 -10.52
N TRP A 83 4.31 7.38 -10.38
CA TRP A 83 4.64 6.51 -11.52
C TRP A 83 3.39 6.03 -12.27
N LEU A 84 2.32 5.65 -11.56
CA LEU A 84 1.04 5.27 -12.16
C LEU A 84 0.35 6.44 -12.88
N GLU A 85 0.51 7.68 -12.39
CA GLU A 85 -0.10 8.88 -12.98
C GLU A 85 0.65 9.41 -14.21
N VAL A 86 1.97 9.25 -14.27
CA VAL A 86 2.80 9.59 -15.45
C VAL A 86 2.96 8.43 -16.43
N TYR A 87 2.37 7.27 -16.18
CA TYR A 87 2.44 6.15 -17.12
C TYR A 87 1.86 6.57 -18.48
N PRO A 88 2.67 6.60 -19.55
CA PRO A 88 2.23 7.11 -20.85
C PRO A 88 1.21 6.15 -21.46
N GLU A 89 0.09 6.70 -21.95
CA GLU A 89 -0.94 5.96 -22.72
C GLU A 89 -0.45 5.49 -24.11
N ASP A 90 0.85 5.57 -24.40
CA ASP A 90 1.44 5.39 -25.73
C ASP A 90 2.02 3.98 -25.93
N GLU A 91 1.16 2.96 -25.95
CA GLU A 91 1.42 1.72 -26.71
C GLU A 91 0.13 1.34 -27.47
N GLU A 92 -0.14 2.06 -28.58
CA GLU A 92 -1.08 1.67 -29.65
C GLU A 92 -0.30 1.20 -30.90
#